data_AF-A0A0U5LBQ0-F1
#
_entry.id   AF-A0A0U5LBQ0-F1
#
_cell.length_a   1.000
_cell.length_b   1.000
_cell.length_c   1.000
_cell.angle_alpha   90.00
_cell.angle_beta   90.00
_cell.angle_gamma   90.00
#
_symmetry.space_group_name_H-M   'P 1'
#
loop_
_entity.id
_entity.type
_entity.pdbx_description
1 polymer ?
#
loop_
_entity_poly.entity_id
_entity_poly.type
_entity_poly.pdbx_seq_one_letter_code
_entity_poly.pdbx_strand_id
1 'polypeptide(L)'
;MNSSGSASSTTKAAVSEGTLVIRDGANQTQNVADLSRDAAGANPGLDKIFDREKEQRRMETAQQLAEIGSQVADIARTQGEIAATKAATGKMKEISPKQKRDAEAEWRKANPGLEPTVADITGQVYQTLYNRAMLDSKMGTGGPVQQGIQAATAAVQGLAGSNLAQALTAVAAPYLAEIIHQQTITNGPDGKEVVNVEANLIAHAVVGAVTAYAAGNPALAGASGAAMGEFIAQQMYPGVKREDLSEEQRQTISTLGTLAAGLAGGVAGDSTGGAVAGAQAGKNALENNNLLLPRPVLVPVPG
;
A
#
# COMPACT_ATOMS: atom_id res chain seq x y z
N MET A 1 10.05 16.18 9.86
CA MET A 1 10.21 15.48 11.15
C MET A 1 11.62 15.74 11.65
N ASN A 2 11.77 16.48 12.76
CA ASN A 2 13.07 16.87 13.30
C ASN A 2 13.34 15.95 14.51
N SER A 3 14.28 15.02 14.42
CA SER A 3 14.66 14.21 15.58
C SER A 3 15.72 14.94 16.39
N SER A 4 15.36 15.46 17.56
CA SER A 4 16.32 15.95 18.55
C SER A 4 16.82 14.76 19.37
N GLY A 5 18.11 14.49 19.32
CA GLY A 5 18.79 13.54 20.20
C GLY A 5 19.91 14.25 20.96
N SER A 6 20.06 13.94 22.24
CA SER A 6 21.18 14.38 23.07
C SER A 6 21.89 13.17 23.65
N ALA A 7 23.19 13.05 23.42
CA ALA A 7 24.05 12.13 24.16
C ALA A 7 24.97 12.94 25.06
N SER A 8 25.11 12.51 26.31
CA SER A 8 26.09 13.02 27.25
C SER A 8 26.90 11.85 27.79
N SER A 9 28.19 12.07 28.00
CA SER A 9 29.07 11.14 28.68
C SER A 9 29.77 11.87 29.83
N THR A 10 30.15 11.12 30.86
CA THR A 10 30.91 11.64 32.00
C THR A 10 32.35 11.17 31.88
N THR A 11 33.27 12.10 31.66
CA THR A 11 34.71 11.83 31.71
C THR A 11 35.13 11.69 33.17
N LYS A 12 35.80 10.59 33.49
CA LYS A 12 36.42 10.36 34.81
C LYS A 12 37.92 10.59 34.69
N ALA A 13 38.56 11.04 35.78
CA ALA A 13 40.01 11.07 35.87
C ALA A 13 40.52 9.68 36.28
N ALA A 14 41.54 9.17 35.58
CA ALA A 14 42.22 7.93 35.93
C ALA A 14 43.73 8.07 35.70
N VAL A 15 44.52 7.31 36.45
CA VAL A 15 45.98 7.28 36.34
C VAL A 15 46.39 5.94 35.74
N SER A 16 47.07 5.97 34.60
CA SER A 16 47.54 4.77 33.91
C SER A 16 48.44 3.91 34.81
N GLU A 17 48.46 2.60 34.54
CA GLU A 17 49.25 1.65 35.32
C GLU A 17 50.74 2.05 35.42
N GLY A 18 51.24 2.10 36.65
CA GLY A 18 52.58 2.58 36.97
C GLY A 18 52.82 2.73 38.48
N THR A 19 54.09 2.88 38.85
CA THR A 19 54.54 3.07 40.24
C THR A 19 54.40 4.54 40.64
N LEU A 20 53.56 4.82 41.62
CA LEU A 20 53.40 6.15 42.22
C LEU A 20 54.42 6.34 43.35
N VAL A 21 55.26 7.37 43.26
CA VAL A 21 56.23 7.72 44.30
C VAL A 21 55.71 8.91 45.10
N ILE A 22 55.34 8.67 46.37
CA ILE A 22 54.94 9.73 47.31
C ILE A 22 56.19 10.29 47.95
N ARG A 23 56.52 11.56 47.67
CA ARG A 23 57.75 12.21 48.18
C ARG A 23 57.60 12.75 49.60
N ASP A 24 56.38 13.13 49.99
CA ASP A 24 56.05 13.63 51.32
C ASP A 24 54.84 12.85 51.89
N GLY A 25 55.12 11.66 52.43
CA GLY A 25 54.09 10.80 52.98
C GLY A 25 53.43 11.34 54.26
N ALA A 26 54.11 12.23 55.00
CA ALA A 26 53.62 12.76 56.27
C ALA A 26 52.45 13.75 56.09
N ASN A 27 52.37 14.42 54.93
CA ASN A 27 51.32 15.40 54.62
C ASN A 27 50.34 14.91 53.53
N GLN A 28 50.42 13.63 53.13
CA GLN A 28 49.52 13.07 52.13
C GLN A 28 48.10 12.94 52.69
N THR A 29 47.15 13.68 52.12
CA THR A 29 45.75 13.70 52.59
C THR A 29 44.81 12.83 51.76
N GLN A 30 45.14 12.54 50.50
CA GLN A 30 44.33 11.71 49.60
C GLN A 30 44.79 10.25 49.64
N ASN A 31 43.84 9.32 49.74
CA ASN A 31 44.11 7.90 49.63
C ASN A 31 44.43 7.51 48.19
N VAL A 32 45.66 7.06 47.96
CA VAL A 32 46.13 6.66 46.62
C VAL A 32 45.55 5.32 46.14
N ALA A 33 44.97 4.52 47.05
CA ALA A 33 44.29 3.28 46.69
C ALA A 33 42.93 3.53 46.01
N ASP A 34 42.32 4.69 46.25
CA ASP A 34 41.01 5.07 45.70
C ASP A 34 41.13 5.72 44.30
N LEU A 35 42.36 5.89 43.80
CA LEU A 35 42.62 6.42 42.47
C LEU A 35 42.23 5.39 41.41
N SER A 36 41.33 5.76 40.50
CA SER A 36 40.97 4.90 39.37
C SER A 36 42.20 4.62 38.50
N ARG A 37 42.50 3.33 38.29
CA ARG A 37 43.53 2.87 37.33
C ARG A 37 42.96 2.52 35.95
N ASP A 38 41.65 2.65 35.80
CA ASP A 38 40.95 2.36 34.55
C ASP A 38 41.02 3.55 33.59
N ALA A 39 42.21 3.76 33.01
CA ALA A 39 42.43 4.79 31.99
C ALA A 39 41.62 4.51 30.71
N ALA A 40 41.28 3.26 30.43
CA ALA A 40 40.50 2.86 29.25
C ALA A 40 39.01 3.21 29.41
N GLY A 41 38.42 3.00 30.59
CA GLY A 41 37.04 3.37 30.92
C GLY A 41 36.85 4.81 31.38
N ALA A 42 37.93 5.60 31.51
CA ALA A 42 37.91 7.01 31.91
C ALA A 42 37.14 7.90 30.92
N ASN A 43 37.08 7.51 29.65
CA ASN A 43 36.26 8.15 28.63
C ASN A 43 35.52 7.05 27.83
N PRO A 44 34.29 6.68 28.22
CA PRO A 44 33.54 5.62 27.54
C PRO A 44 33.11 6.00 26.11
N GLY A 45 33.39 7.22 25.66
CA GLY A 45 32.90 7.75 24.38
C GLY A 45 31.44 8.18 24.45
N LEU A 46 30.94 8.78 23.36
CA LEU A 46 29.53 9.10 23.17
C LEU A 46 28.96 8.11 22.16
N ASP A 47 27.79 7.54 22.44
CA ASP A 47 27.03 6.82 21.41
C ASP A 47 26.77 7.77 20.23
N LYS A 48 27.01 7.31 18.99
CA LYS A 48 26.77 8.13 17.79
C LYS A 48 25.28 8.42 17.66
N ILE A 49 24.90 9.67 17.99
CA ILE A 49 23.51 10.17 17.90
C ILE A 49 22.97 10.12 16.45
N PHE A 50 23.86 10.26 15.45
CA PHE A 50 23.53 10.24 14.03
C PHE A 50 24.51 9.35 13.28
N ASP A 51 24.01 8.27 12.69
CA ASP A 51 24.74 7.44 11.74
C ASP A 51 24.29 7.81 10.33
N ARG A 52 25.17 8.50 9.59
CA ARG A 52 24.88 9.04 8.26
C ARG A 52 24.41 7.95 7.29
N GLU A 53 25.04 6.78 7.30
CA GLU A 53 24.68 5.72 6.36
C GLU A 53 23.34 5.09 6.74
N LYS A 54 23.09 4.92 8.05
CA LYS A 54 21.80 4.46 8.55
C LYS A 54 20.68 5.44 8.20
N GLU A 55 20.89 6.75 8.41
CA GLU A 55 19.90 7.78 8.11
C GLU A 55 19.75 8.03 6.60
N GLN A 56 20.80 7.83 5.78
CA GLN A 56 20.68 7.81 4.32
C GLN A 56 19.84 6.62 3.84
N ARG A 57 20.13 5.40 4.30
CA ARG A 57 19.33 4.20 3.97
C ARG A 57 17.87 4.37 4.40
N ARG A 58 17.63 5.01 5.54
CA ARG A 58 16.28 5.34 6.02
C ARG A 58 15.57 6.30 5.07
N MET A 59 16.23 7.38 4.63
CA MET A 59 15.63 8.32 3.67
C MET A 59 15.35 7.67 2.33
N GLU A 60 16.29 6.87 1.79
CA GLU A 60 16.08 6.11 0.56
C GLU A 60 14.88 5.17 0.67
N THR A 61 14.79 4.41 1.76
CA THR A 61 13.67 3.49 1.99
C THR A 61 12.34 4.25 2.09
N ALA A 62 12.29 5.36 2.83
CA ALA A 62 11.08 6.16 2.96
C ALA A 62 10.65 6.78 1.61
N GLN A 63 11.63 7.22 0.81
CA GLN A 63 11.38 7.80 -0.51
C GLN A 63 10.88 6.74 -1.50
N GLN A 64 11.51 5.57 -1.53
CA GLN A 64 11.07 4.43 -2.35
C GLN A 64 9.65 3.97 -1.97
N LEU A 65 9.32 3.92 -0.68
CA LEU A 65 7.98 3.53 -0.23
C LEU A 65 6.91 4.57 -0.58
N ALA A 66 7.23 5.86 -0.45
CA ALA A 66 6.33 6.92 -0.90
C ALA A 66 6.11 6.87 -2.42
N GLU A 67 7.17 6.59 -3.18
CA GLU A 67 7.12 6.43 -4.62
C GLU A 67 6.27 5.20 -5.03
N ILE A 68 6.44 4.07 -4.35
CA ILE A 68 5.60 2.88 -4.53
C ILE A 68 4.12 3.22 -4.27
N GLY A 69 3.80 3.92 -3.18
CA GLY A 69 2.42 4.33 -2.89
C GLY A 69 1.78 5.15 -4.01
N SER A 70 2.52 6.13 -4.56
CA SER A 70 2.07 6.94 -5.71
C SER A 70 1.91 6.09 -6.98
N GLN A 71 2.87 5.20 -7.26
CA GLN A 71 2.84 4.34 -8.44
C GLN A 71 1.66 3.35 -8.38
N VAL A 72 1.37 2.75 -7.23
CA VAL A 72 0.21 1.88 -7.03
C VAL A 72 -1.08 2.64 -7.28
N ALA A 73 -1.19 3.88 -6.77
CA ALA A 73 -2.35 4.74 -6.98
C ALA A 73 -2.55 5.09 -8.45
N ASP A 74 -1.47 5.43 -9.17
CA ASP A 74 -1.53 5.73 -10.60
C ASP A 74 -1.90 4.51 -11.44
N ILE A 75 -1.35 3.33 -11.12
CA ILE A 75 -1.72 2.07 -11.78
C ILE A 75 -3.20 1.78 -11.56
N ALA A 76 -3.71 1.88 -10.32
CA ALA A 76 -5.11 1.68 -10.02
C ALA A 76 -6.01 2.63 -10.81
N ARG A 77 -5.66 3.92 -10.83
CA ARG A 77 -6.39 4.94 -11.58
C ARG A 77 -6.41 4.63 -13.08
N THR A 78 -5.25 4.34 -13.68
CA THR A 78 -5.16 4.00 -15.10
C THR A 78 -5.94 2.73 -15.44
N GLN A 79 -5.92 1.70 -14.59
CA GLN A 79 -6.73 0.49 -14.80
C GLN A 79 -8.24 0.79 -14.71
N GLY A 80 -8.65 1.64 -13.77
CA GLY A 80 -10.01 2.15 -13.67
C GLY A 80 -10.43 2.88 -14.95
N GLU A 81 -9.61 3.81 -15.44
CA GLU A 81 -9.86 4.59 -16.66
C GLU A 81 -9.97 3.68 -17.90
N ILE A 82 -9.12 2.66 -18.03
CA ILE A 82 -9.17 1.67 -19.10
C ILE A 82 -10.46 0.85 -19.02
N ALA A 83 -10.81 0.34 -17.85
CA ALA A 83 -12.02 -0.45 -17.64
C ALA A 83 -13.27 0.39 -17.92
N ALA A 84 -13.30 1.63 -17.43
CA ALA A 84 -14.39 2.58 -17.63
C ALA A 84 -14.56 2.95 -19.11
N THR A 85 -13.46 3.25 -19.81
CA THR A 85 -13.46 3.54 -21.25
C THR A 85 -13.99 2.35 -22.05
N LYS A 86 -13.52 1.13 -21.76
CA LYS A 86 -13.96 -0.09 -22.45
C LYS A 86 -15.45 -0.35 -22.22
N ALA A 87 -15.90 -0.25 -20.97
CA ALA A 87 -17.30 -0.47 -20.60
C ALA A 87 -18.23 0.60 -21.19
N ALA A 88 -17.84 1.88 -21.12
CA ALA A 88 -18.61 2.98 -21.72
C ALA A 88 -18.69 2.81 -23.23
N THR A 89 -17.58 2.61 -23.91
CA THR A 89 -17.54 2.40 -25.38
C THR A 89 -18.36 1.19 -25.81
N GLY A 90 -18.35 0.10 -25.04
CA GLY A 90 -19.21 -1.06 -25.27
C GLY A 90 -20.69 -0.70 -25.16
N LYS A 91 -21.09 -0.12 -24.03
CA LYS A 91 -22.48 0.27 -23.74
C LYS A 91 -23.01 1.35 -24.69
N MET A 92 -22.14 2.21 -25.23
CA MET A 92 -22.53 3.20 -26.24
C MET A 92 -23.15 2.55 -27.49
N LYS A 93 -22.75 1.33 -27.84
CA LYS A 93 -23.28 0.60 -29.00
C LYS A 93 -24.72 0.12 -28.78
N GLU A 94 -25.15 0.04 -27.53
CA GLU A 94 -26.44 -0.50 -27.10
C GLU A 94 -27.38 0.58 -26.53
N ILE A 95 -27.06 1.87 -26.76
CA ILE A 95 -27.85 2.97 -26.20
C ILE A 95 -29.29 2.92 -26.69
N SER A 96 -30.20 2.89 -25.73
CA SER A 96 -31.64 3.00 -26.00
C SER A 96 -32.06 4.45 -26.31
N PRO A 97 -33.14 4.65 -27.10
CA PRO A 97 -33.74 5.96 -27.30
C PRO A 97 -34.22 6.64 -26.01
N LYS A 98 -34.46 5.87 -24.94
CA LYS A 98 -34.80 6.43 -23.62
C LYS A 98 -33.59 7.11 -22.98
N GLN A 99 -32.43 6.44 -22.97
CA GLN A 99 -31.19 7.00 -22.40
C GLN A 99 -30.74 8.29 -23.10
N LYS A 100 -30.95 8.39 -24.42
CA LYS A 100 -30.68 9.64 -25.15
C LYS A 100 -31.59 10.78 -24.69
N ARG A 101 -32.89 10.50 -24.53
CA ARG A 101 -33.88 11.49 -24.05
C ARG A 101 -33.61 11.93 -22.62
N ASP A 102 -33.25 11.00 -21.75
CA ASP A 102 -32.91 11.31 -20.35
C ASP A 102 -31.67 12.21 -20.28
N ALA A 103 -30.61 11.88 -21.05
CA ALA A 103 -29.41 12.71 -21.14
C ALA A 103 -29.70 14.09 -21.76
N GLU A 104 -30.59 14.18 -22.74
CA GLU A 104 -31.02 15.44 -23.35
C GLU A 104 -31.78 16.34 -22.38
N ALA A 105 -32.67 15.75 -21.58
CA ALA A 105 -33.38 16.47 -20.53
C ALA A 105 -32.43 16.98 -19.45
N GLU A 106 -31.43 16.17 -19.05
CA GLU A 106 -30.40 16.58 -18.10
C GLU A 106 -29.48 17.67 -18.67
N TRP A 107 -29.07 17.56 -19.93
CA TRP A 107 -28.26 18.57 -20.60
C TRP A 107 -28.95 19.93 -20.59
N ARG A 108 -30.24 19.97 -20.96
CA ARG A 108 -31.03 21.22 -20.98
C ARG A 108 -31.21 21.83 -19.59
N LYS A 109 -31.30 21.02 -18.54
CA LYS A 109 -31.33 21.51 -17.16
C LYS A 109 -30.00 22.17 -16.76
N ALA A 110 -28.88 21.57 -17.16
CA ALA A 110 -27.55 22.10 -16.90
C ALA A 110 -27.20 23.32 -17.78
N ASN A 111 -27.86 23.46 -18.93
CA ASN A 111 -27.60 24.51 -19.93
C ASN A 111 -28.90 25.28 -20.28
N PRO A 112 -29.41 26.14 -19.38
CA PRO A 112 -30.67 26.85 -19.60
C PRO A 112 -30.60 27.77 -20.83
N GLY A 113 -31.58 27.67 -21.72
CA GLY A 113 -31.70 28.55 -22.89
C GLY A 113 -30.82 28.18 -24.08
N LEU A 114 -30.11 27.05 -24.03
CA LEU A 114 -29.34 26.50 -25.15
C LEU A 114 -30.03 25.26 -25.72
N GLU A 115 -29.89 25.04 -27.03
CA GLU A 115 -30.32 23.81 -27.70
C GLU A 115 -29.15 22.83 -27.80
N PRO A 116 -29.29 21.57 -27.33
CA PRO A 116 -28.22 20.59 -27.40
C PRO A 116 -27.94 20.15 -28.84
N THR A 117 -26.66 20.00 -29.18
CA THR A 117 -26.26 19.29 -30.40
C THR A 117 -26.27 17.78 -30.18
N VAL A 118 -26.25 17.01 -31.28
CA VAL A 118 -26.09 15.54 -31.21
C VAL A 118 -24.80 15.15 -30.48
N ALA A 119 -23.73 15.93 -30.65
CA ALA A 119 -22.45 15.70 -29.99
C ALA A 119 -22.56 15.91 -28.47
N ASP A 120 -23.29 16.93 -28.03
CA ASP A 120 -23.51 17.20 -26.61
C ASP A 120 -24.23 16.05 -25.90
N ILE A 121 -25.31 15.55 -26.51
CA ILE A 121 -26.08 14.43 -25.93
C ILE A 121 -25.25 13.15 -25.95
N THR A 122 -24.55 12.89 -27.05
CA THR A 122 -23.69 11.70 -27.16
C THR A 122 -22.55 11.74 -26.15
N GLY A 123 -21.93 12.91 -25.95
CA GLY A 123 -20.90 13.15 -24.95
C GLY A 123 -21.42 12.98 -23.53
N GLN A 124 -22.61 13.51 -23.22
CA GLN A 124 -23.21 13.36 -21.90
C GLN A 124 -23.57 11.90 -21.58
N VAL A 125 -24.11 11.16 -22.55
CA VAL A 125 -24.38 9.73 -22.35
C VAL A 125 -23.08 8.97 -22.13
N TYR A 126 -22.05 9.23 -22.94
CA TYR A 126 -20.74 8.61 -22.77
C TYR A 126 -20.17 8.89 -21.38
N GLN A 127 -20.17 10.16 -20.95
CA GLN A 127 -19.63 10.56 -19.66
C GLN A 127 -20.38 9.91 -18.50
N THR A 128 -21.71 9.79 -18.61
CA THR A 128 -22.53 9.10 -17.61
C THR A 128 -22.18 7.62 -17.51
N LEU A 129 -22.03 6.95 -18.65
CA LEU A 129 -21.64 5.54 -18.70
C LEU A 129 -20.21 5.34 -18.18
N TYR A 130 -19.29 6.25 -18.53
CA TYR A 130 -17.92 6.25 -18.08
C TYR A 130 -17.83 6.42 -16.56
N ASN A 131 -18.47 7.46 -16.01
CA ASN A 131 -18.46 7.73 -14.57
C ASN A 131 -19.04 6.55 -13.78
N ARG A 132 -20.14 5.96 -14.28
CA ARG A 132 -20.73 4.76 -13.68
C ARG A 132 -19.77 3.57 -13.73
N ALA A 133 -19.13 3.34 -14.87
CA ALA A 133 -18.17 2.25 -15.00
C ALA A 133 -16.92 2.48 -14.12
N MET A 134 -16.50 3.73 -13.93
CA MET A 134 -15.41 4.08 -13.01
C MET A 134 -15.78 3.79 -11.55
N LEU A 135 -17.02 4.12 -11.14
CA LEU A 135 -17.56 3.76 -9.83
C LEU A 135 -17.63 2.24 -9.65
N ASP A 136 -18.16 1.53 -10.64
CA ASP A 136 -18.29 0.06 -10.63
C ASP A 136 -16.91 -0.62 -10.56
N SER A 137 -15.87 0.00 -11.11
CA SER A 137 -14.49 -0.52 -11.09
C SER A 137 -13.84 -0.54 -9.70
N LYS A 138 -14.42 0.15 -8.70
CA LYS A 138 -13.86 0.35 -7.34
C LYS A 138 -12.53 1.11 -7.27
N MET A 139 -11.92 1.42 -8.42
CA MET A 139 -10.66 2.15 -8.59
C MET A 139 -10.84 3.66 -8.72
N GLY A 140 -12.09 4.13 -8.85
CA GLY A 140 -12.43 5.56 -8.92
C GLY A 140 -12.11 6.33 -7.64
N THR A 141 -12.18 7.66 -7.74
CA THR A 141 -11.95 8.54 -6.58
C THR A 141 -12.95 8.26 -5.46
N GLY A 142 -12.46 8.07 -4.23
CA GLY A 142 -13.26 7.67 -3.07
C GLY A 142 -13.68 6.19 -3.08
N GLY A 143 -13.27 5.42 -4.09
CA GLY A 143 -13.52 3.99 -4.17
C GLY A 143 -12.68 3.20 -3.17
N PRO A 144 -13.07 1.96 -2.85
CA PRO A 144 -12.37 1.11 -1.89
C PRO A 144 -10.89 0.89 -2.20
N VAL A 145 -10.52 0.80 -3.48
CA VAL A 145 -9.11 0.64 -3.88
C VAL A 145 -8.29 1.88 -3.53
N GLN A 146 -8.79 3.07 -3.86
CA GLN A 146 -8.07 4.30 -3.56
C GLN A 146 -7.95 4.51 -2.04
N GLN A 147 -9.05 4.26 -1.30
CA GLN A 147 -9.04 4.34 0.16
C GLN A 147 -8.06 3.33 0.78
N GLY A 148 -8.00 2.10 0.26
CA GLY A 148 -7.06 1.08 0.74
C GLY A 148 -5.60 1.44 0.49
N ILE A 149 -5.28 1.99 -0.70
CA ILE A 149 -3.93 2.49 -1.00
C ILE A 149 -3.54 3.65 -0.07
N GLN A 150 -4.46 4.58 0.18
CA GLN A 150 -4.25 5.69 1.12
C GLN A 150 -4.04 5.19 2.55
N ALA A 151 -4.86 4.25 3.01
CA ALA A 151 -4.74 3.65 4.34
C ALA A 151 -3.42 2.90 4.50
N ALA A 152 -2.98 2.13 3.50
CA ALA A 152 -1.67 1.48 3.50
C ALA A 152 -0.53 2.50 3.56
N THR A 153 -0.63 3.57 2.77
CA THR A 153 0.36 4.66 2.76
C THR A 153 0.45 5.32 4.14
N ALA A 154 -0.70 5.63 4.75
CA ALA A 154 -0.79 6.20 6.09
C ALA A 154 -0.24 5.24 7.15
N ALA A 155 -0.49 3.93 7.03
CA ALA A 155 0.04 2.93 7.94
C ALA A 155 1.57 2.86 7.88
N VAL A 156 2.14 2.85 6.68
CA VAL A 156 3.60 2.90 6.48
C VAL A 156 4.18 4.22 7.01
N GLN A 157 3.53 5.36 6.75
CA GLN A 157 3.96 6.67 7.25
C GLN A 157 3.83 6.82 8.77
N GLY A 158 2.85 6.15 9.39
CA GLY A 158 2.60 6.17 10.82
C GLY A 158 3.68 5.47 11.65
N LEU A 159 4.53 4.63 11.03
CA LEU A 159 5.68 4.04 11.68
C LEU A 159 6.74 5.12 12.00
N ALA A 160 6.62 5.74 13.17
CA ALA A 160 7.58 6.70 13.68
C ALA A 160 8.88 5.99 14.11
N GLY A 161 10.00 6.22 13.41
CA GLY A 161 11.31 5.78 13.91
C GLY A 161 12.45 5.70 12.89
N SER A 162 13.68 5.58 13.40
CA SER A 162 14.95 5.55 12.66
C SER A 162 15.20 4.25 11.88
N ASN A 163 14.21 3.36 11.77
CA ASN A 163 14.35 2.12 11.00
C ASN A 163 13.02 1.57 10.49
N LEU A 164 12.47 2.21 9.46
CA LEU A 164 11.20 1.85 8.82
C LEU A 164 11.15 0.37 8.37
N ALA A 165 12.27 -0.19 7.89
CA ALA A 165 12.38 -1.59 7.52
C ALA A 165 12.32 -2.56 8.72
N GLN A 166 12.83 -2.17 9.89
CA GLN A 166 12.66 -2.94 11.14
C GLN A 166 11.29 -2.70 11.78
N ALA A 167 10.68 -1.55 11.53
CA ALA A 167 9.33 -1.23 11.97
C ALA A 167 8.27 -2.00 11.16
N LEU A 168 8.54 -2.38 9.92
CA LEU A 168 7.74 -3.31 9.12
C LEU A 168 8.03 -4.78 9.48
N THR A 169 8.14 -5.10 10.76
CA THR A 169 8.25 -6.49 11.25
C THR A 169 6.91 -6.99 11.78
N ALA A 170 6.77 -8.31 11.95
CA ALA A 170 5.57 -8.91 12.53
C ALA A 170 5.17 -8.31 13.90
N VAL A 171 6.11 -7.71 14.63
CA VAL A 171 5.88 -7.04 15.93
C VAL A 171 5.01 -5.78 15.78
N ALA A 172 5.09 -5.05 14.67
CA ALA A 172 4.29 -3.86 14.43
C ALA A 172 2.91 -4.16 13.79
N ALA A 173 2.62 -5.43 13.49
CA ALA A 173 1.38 -5.83 12.83
C ALA A 173 0.11 -5.29 13.54
N PRO A 174 -0.01 -5.31 14.88
CA PRO A 174 -1.19 -4.75 15.56
C PRO A 174 -1.31 -3.24 15.36
N TYR A 175 -0.18 -2.51 15.35
CA TYR A 175 -0.17 -1.06 15.17
C TYR A 175 -0.54 -0.66 13.73
N LEU A 176 0.03 -1.36 12.74
CA LEU A 176 -0.32 -1.15 11.34
C LEU A 176 -1.79 -1.48 11.06
N ALA A 177 -2.30 -2.56 11.66
CA ALA A 177 -3.71 -2.93 11.58
C ALA A 177 -4.63 -1.86 12.16
N GLU A 178 -4.26 -1.24 13.29
CA GLU A 178 -5.03 -0.16 13.91
C GLU A 178 -5.09 1.09 13.03
N ILE A 179 -3.96 1.51 12.44
CA ILE A 179 -3.97 2.64 11.50
C ILE A 179 -4.85 2.33 10.28
N ILE A 180 -4.68 1.14 9.70
CA ILE A 180 -5.51 0.71 8.57
C ILE A 180 -6.99 0.73 8.95
N HIS A 181 -7.35 0.19 10.10
CA HIS A 181 -8.71 0.20 10.62
C HIS A 181 -9.27 1.62 10.68
N GLN A 182 -8.59 2.55 11.36
CA GLN A 182 -9.04 3.94 11.49
C GLN A 182 -9.16 4.65 10.14
N GLN A 183 -8.21 4.43 9.22
CA GLN A 183 -8.22 5.05 7.88
C GLN A 183 -9.29 4.46 6.94
N THR A 184 -9.91 3.34 7.33
CA THR A 184 -10.93 2.65 6.53
C THR A 184 -12.31 2.67 7.16
N ILE A 185 -12.51 3.44 8.23
CA ILE A 185 -13.83 3.78 8.74
C ILE A 185 -14.54 4.69 7.72
N THR A 186 -15.79 4.38 7.44
CA THR A 186 -16.71 5.14 6.59
C THR A 186 -18.10 5.18 7.23
N ASN A 187 -19.04 5.94 6.66
CA ASN A 187 -20.42 5.97 7.12
C ASN A 187 -21.26 4.94 6.36
N GLY A 188 -21.92 4.05 7.11
CA GLY A 188 -22.86 3.07 6.60
C GLY A 188 -24.19 3.71 6.16
N PRO A 189 -25.10 2.91 5.57
CA PRO A 189 -26.41 3.40 5.11
C PRO A 189 -27.27 4.01 6.22
N ASP A 190 -27.04 3.62 7.47
CA ASP A 190 -27.70 4.15 8.68
C ASP A 190 -26.95 5.34 9.30
N GLY A 191 -25.93 5.86 8.62
CA GLY A 191 -25.11 6.99 9.05
C GLY A 191 -24.12 6.66 10.17
N LYS A 192 -23.99 5.39 10.56
CA LYS A 192 -23.03 4.97 11.60
C LYS A 192 -21.69 4.62 11.00
N GLU A 193 -20.65 4.78 11.81
CA GLU A 193 -19.31 4.33 11.44
C GLU A 193 -19.28 2.82 11.23
N VAL A 194 -18.81 2.42 10.06
CA VAL A 194 -18.57 1.03 9.67
C VAL A 194 -17.23 0.95 8.96
N VAL A 195 -16.58 -0.21 9.04
CA VAL A 195 -15.35 -0.43 8.28
C VAL A 195 -15.70 -0.69 6.83
N ASN A 196 -15.06 0.05 5.91
CA ASN A 196 -15.01 -0.34 4.52
C ASN A 196 -14.11 -1.57 4.39
N VAL A 197 -14.72 -2.76 4.49
CA VAL A 197 -14.02 -4.04 4.51
C VAL A 197 -13.12 -4.20 3.29
N GLU A 198 -13.58 -3.81 2.10
CA GLU A 198 -12.79 -3.91 0.87
C GLU A 198 -11.56 -2.99 0.92
N ALA A 199 -11.70 -1.73 1.37
CA ALA A 199 -10.56 -0.82 1.53
C ALA A 199 -9.57 -1.28 2.60
N ASN A 200 -10.07 -1.71 3.76
CA ASN A 200 -9.28 -2.23 4.88
C ASN A 200 -8.39 -3.39 4.42
N LEU A 201 -8.99 -4.27 3.64
CA LEU A 201 -8.35 -5.46 3.11
C LEU A 201 -7.29 -5.16 2.06
N ILE A 202 -7.59 -4.23 1.14
CA ILE A 202 -6.62 -3.74 0.16
C ILE A 202 -5.42 -3.12 0.87
N ALA A 203 -5.66 -2.36 1.93
CA ALA A 203 -4.59 -1.76 2.71
C ALA A 203 -3.69 -2.81 3.36
N HIS A 204 -4.27 -3.85 3.96
CA HIS A 204 -3.51 -4.97 4.53
C HIS A 204 -2.70 -5.73 3.48
N ALA A 205 -3.27 -5.98 2.30
CA ALA A 205 -2.56 -6.64 1.20
C ALA A 205 -1.36 -5.81 0.73
N VAL A 206 -1.51 -4.49 0.58
CA VAL A 206 -0.42 -3.58 0.18
C VAL A 206 0.67 -3.52 1.26
N VAL A 207 0.31 -3.35 2.53
CA VAL A 207 1.29 -3.34 3.64
C VAL A 207 2.00 -4.68 3.76
N GLY A 208 1.30 -5.80 3.58
CA GLY A 208 1.89 -7.14 3.56
C GLY A 208 2.88 -7.33 2.43
N ALA A 209 2.56 -6.89 1.21
CA ALA A 209 3.45 -6.96 0.05
C ALA A 209 4.71 -6.10 0.26
N VAL A 210 4.55 -4.88 0.77
CA VAL A 210 5.66 -3.98 1.13
C VAL A 210 6.55 -4.60 2.21
N THR A 211 5.95 -5.20 3.24
CA THR A 211 6.67 -5.89 4.32
C THR A 211 7.48 -7.07 3.78
N ALA A 212 6.90 -7.87 2.88
CA ALA A 212 7.60 -8.98 2.24
C ALA A 212 8.76 -8.51 1.36
N TYR A 213 8.59 -7.41 0.63
CA TYR A 213 9.65 -6.77 -0.15
C TYR A 213 10.81 -6.30 0.74
N ALA A 214 10.49 -5.57 1.81
CA ALA A 214 11.47 -5.08 2.78
C ALA A 214 12.23 -6.22 3.49
N ALA A 215 11.57 -7.36 3.69
CA ALA A 215 12.18 -8.57 4.25
C ALA A 215 13.09 -9.33 3.26
N GLY A 216 13.29 -8.81 2.03
CA GLY A 216 14.14 -9.44 1.02
C GLY A 216 13.49 -10.66 0.35
N ASN A 217 12.16 -10.76 0.38
CA ASN A 217 11.39 -11.80 -0.31
C ASN A 217 10.67 -11.23 -1.54
N PRO A 218 11.39 -10.79 -2.59
CA PRO A 218 10.80 -10.21 -3.78
C PRO A 218 9.97 -11.22 -4.57
N ALA A 219 10.18 -12.52 -4.37
CA ALA A 219 9.31 -13.56 -4.92
C ALA A 219 7.90 -13.55 -4.31
N LEU A 220 7.75 -13.11 -3.04
CA LEU A 220 6.46 -12.89 -2.41
C LEU A 220 5.85 -11.54 -2.81
N ALA A 221 6.68 -10.50 -2.93
CA ALA A 221 6.24 -9.14 -3.27
C ALA A 221 5.96 -8.93 -4.78
N GLY A 222 6.60 -9.72 -5.64
CA GLY A 222 6.49 -9.72 -7.09
C GLY A 222 5.93 -11.03 -7.65
N ALA A 223 5.28 -11.84 -6.80
CA ALA A 223 4.54 -13.01 -7.25
C ALA A 223 3.58 -12.60 -8.37
N SER A 224 3.52 -13.39 -9.45
CA SER A 224 2.60 -13.14 -10.56
C SER A 224 1.19 -12.90 -10.04
N GLY A 225 0.39 -12.07 -10.71
CA GLY A 225 -0.96 -11.71 -10.26
C GLY A 225 -1.83 -12.89 -9.83
N ALA A 226 -1.63 -14.05 -10.45
CA ALA A 226 -2.29 -15.30 -10.08
C ALA A 226 -1.80 -15.90 -8.75
N ALA A 227 -0.48 -15.97 -8.52
CA ALA A 227 0.08 -16.46 -7.27
C ALA A 227 -0.23 -15.51 -6.10
N MET A 228 -0.15 -14.20 -6.35
CA MET A 228 -0.54 -13.21 -5.35
C MET A 228 -2.05 -13.19 -5.11
N GLY A 229 -2.87 -13.32 -6.16
CA GLY A 229 -4.33 -13.41 -6.00
C GLY A 229 -4.77 -14.65 -5.22
N GLU A 230 -4.08 -15.79 -5.40
CA GLU A 230 -4.31 -17.00 -4.60
C GLU A 230 -3.87 -16.81 -3.15
N PHE A 231 -2.70 -16.22 -2.93
CA PHE A 231 -2.22 -15.89 -1.58
C PHE A 231 -3.21 -14.96 -0.87
N ILE A 232 -3.66 -13.90 -1.55
CA ILE A 232 -4.66 -12.97 -1.07
C ILE A 232 -5.97 -13.73 -0.75
N ALA A 233 -6.46 -14.58 -1.65
CA ALA A 233 -7.67 -15.37 -1.39
C ALA A 233 -7.53 -16.25 -0.12
N GLN A 234 -6.40 -16.92 0.07
CA GLN A 234 -6.15 -17.76 1.24
C GLN A 234 -6.04 -16.97 2.55
N GLN A 235 -5.45 -15.77 2.51
CA GLN A 235 -5.34 -14.90 3.67
C GLN A 235 -6.67 -14.22 4.03
N MET A 236 -7.44 -13.82 3.01
CA MET A 236 -8.68 -13.06 3.21
C MET A 236 -9.89 -13.95 3.51
N TYR A 237 -9.93 -15.13 2.90
CA TYR A 237 -11.02 -16.08 3.03
C TYR A 237 -10.49 -17.45 3.47
N PRO A 238 -9.89 -17.54 4.68
CA PRO A 238 -9.28 -18.77 5.15
C PRO A 238 -10.32 -19.89 5.22
N GLY A 239 -10.02 -21.02 4.56
CA GLY A 239 -10.91 -22.19 4.55
C GLY A 239 -12.11 -22.09 3.61
N VAL A 240 -12.30 -20.97 2.90
CA VAL A 240 -13.33 -20.85 1.86
C VAL A 240 -12.78 -21.41 0.56
N LYS A 241 -13.47 -22.38 -0.04
CA LYS A 241 -13.08 -22.89 -1.36
C LYS A 241 -13.41 -21.85 -2.42
N ARG A 242 -12.65 -21.85 -3.53
CA ARG A 242 -12.84 -20.90 -4.64
C ARG A 242 -14.26 -20.92 -5.24
N GLU A 243 -14.86 -22.11 -5.29
CA GLU A 243 -16.24 -22.31 -5.75
C GLU A 243 -17.29 -21.68 -4.83
N ASP A 244 -16.96 -21.52 -3.55
CA ASP A 244 -17.83 -20.95 -2.52
C ASP A 244 -17.66 -19.42 -2.37
N LEU A 245 -16.70 -18.82 -3.08
CA LEU A 245 -16.53 -17.36 -3.09
C LEU A 245 -17.73 -16.69 -3.77
N SER A 246 -18.25 -15.63 -3.14
CA SER A 246 -19.25 -14.76 -3.77
C SER A 246 -18.64 -13.99 -4.95
N GLU A 247 -19.48 -13.52 -5.87
CA GLU A 247 -19.04 -12.67 -6.99
C GLU A 247 -18.32 -11.40 -6.52
N GLU A 248 -18.74 -10.82 -5.39
CA GLU A 248 -18.06 -9.67 -4.80
C GLU A 248 -16.66 -10.03 -4.31
N GLN A 249 -16.51 -11.15 -3.59
CA GLN A 249 -15.21 -11.63 -3.10
C GLN A 249 -14.26 -11.95 -4.26
N ARG A 250 -14.79 -12.56 -5.31
CA ARG A 250 -14.12 -12.84 -6.58
C ARG A 250 -13.64 -11.57 -7.26
N GLN A 251 -14.50 -10.56 -7.33
CA GLN A 251 -14.16 -9.26 -7.91
C GLN A 251 -13.05 -8.58 -7.11
N THR A 252 -13.10 -8.62 -5.78
CA THR A 252 -12.04 -8.06 -4.93
C THR A 252 -10.70 -8.77 -5.15
N ILE A 253 -10.68 -10.11 -5.23
CA ILE A 253 -9.45 -10.88 -5.53
C ILE A 253 -8.91 -10.53 -6.93
N SER A 254 -9.79 -10.44 -7.94
CA SER A 254 -9.40 -10.06 -9.31
C SER A 254 -8.76 -8.67 -9.34
N THR A 255 -9.39 -7.70 -8.70
CA THR A 255 -8.88 -6.32 -8.59
C THR A 255 -7.52 -6.29 -7.91
N LEU A 256 -7.38 -6.96 -6.77
CA LEU A 256 -6.14 -7.02 -6.02
C LEU A 256 -4.99 -7.69 -6.78
N GLY A 257 -5.26 -8.84 -7.40
CA GLY A 257 -4.24 -9.53 -8.19
C GLY A 257 -3.90 -8.80 -9.49
N THR A 258 -4.84 -8.05 -10.08
CA THR A 258 -4.59 -7.14 -11.21
C THR A 258 -3.63 -6.02 -10.80
N LEU A 259 -3.86 -5.40 -9.63
CA LEU A 259 -2.97 -4.35 -9.10
C LEU A 259 -1.57 -4.89 -8.82
N ALA A 260 -1.48 -6.07 -8.17
CA ALA A 260 -0.21 -6.73 -7.89
C ALA A 260 0.57 -7.06 -9.18
N ALA A 261 -0.11 -7.61 -10.19
CA ALA A 261 0.51 -7.88 -11.49
C ALA A 261 0.92 -6.59 -12.22
N GLY A 262 0.16 -5.52 -12.06
CA GLY A 262 0.51 -4.21 -12.58
C GLY A 262 1.77 -3.65 -11.94
N LEU A 263 1.91 -3.78 -10.63
CA LEU A 263 3.13 -3.39 -9.92
C LEU A 263 4.32 -4.23 -10.38
N ALA A 264 4.17 -5.55 -10.43
CA ALA A 264 5.23 -6.45 -10.91
C ALA A 264 5.64 -6.14 -12.37
N GLY A 265 4.67 -5.88 -13.25
CA GLY A 265 4.94 -5.50 -14.64
C GLY A 265 5.57 -4.11 -14.78
N GLY A 266 5.21 -3.17 -13.91
CA GLY A 266 5.80 -1.83 -13.87
C GLY A 266 7.26 -1.86 -13.43
N VAL A 267 7.56 -2.65 -12.38
CA VAL A 267 8.93 -2.87 -11.89
C VAL A 267 9.77 -3.63 -12.92
N ALA A 268 9.23 -4.70 -13.53
CA ALA A 268 9.96 -5.49 -14.51
C ALA A 268 10.16 -4.76 -15.86
N GLY A 269 9.21 -3.90 -16.24
CA GLY A 269 9.20 -3.18 -17.51
C GLY A 269 9.64 -1.71 -17.42
N ASP A 270 10.04 -1.25 -16.23
CA ASP A 270 10.47 0.13 -15.89
C ASP A 270 9.59 1.22 -16.54
N SER A 271 8.28 0.97 -16.62
CA SER A 271 7.37 1.86 -17.35
C SER A 271 5.91 1.65 -16.96
N THR A 272 5.12 2.72 -17.07
CA THR A 272 3.66 2.65 -16.96
C THR A 272 3.04 1.71 -17.99
N GLY A 273 3.65 1.60 -19.17
CA GLY A 273 3.26 0.62 -20.20
C GLY A 273 3.44 -0.82 -19.73
N GLY A 274 4.59 -1.13 -19.13
CA GLY A 274 4.85 -2.42 -18.48
C GLY A 274 3.87 -2.72 -17.34
N ALA A 275 3.50 -1.71 -16.56
CA ALA A 275 2.51 -1.84 -15.50
C ALA A 275 1.11 -2.16 -16.05
N VAL A 276 0.67 -1.49 -17.11
CA VAL A 276 -0.63 -1.78 -17.74
C VAL A 276 -0.64 -3.18 -18.35
N ALA A 277 0.44 -3.56 -19.05
CA ALA A 277 0.56 -4.89 -19.64
C ALA A 277 0.57 -5.99 -18.56
N GLY A 278 1.31 -5.80 -17.48
CA GLY A 278 1.35 -6.70 -16.33
C GLY A 278 -0.01 -6.86 -15.67
N ALA A 279 -0.71 -5.74 -15.42
CA ALA A 279 -2.06 -5.74 -14.87
C ALA A 279 -3.04 -6.51 -15.77
N GLN A 280 -3.03 -6.27 -17.08
CA GLN A 280 -3.89 -6.99 -18.02
C GLN A 280 -3.57 -8.48 -18.08
N ALA A 281 -2.29 -8.85 -18.09
CA ALA A 281 -1.86 -10.24 -18.07
C ALA A 281 -2.27 -10.93 -16.76
N GLY A 282 -2.10 -10.27 -15.62
CA GLY A 282 -2.52 -10.76 -14.31
C GLY A 282 -4.03 -10.92 -14.21
N LYS A 283 -4.80 -9.93 -14.67
CA LYS A 283 -6.26 -9.99 -14.75
C LYS A 283 -6.71 -11.18 -15.58
N ASN A 284 -6.18 -11.32 -16.79
CA ASN A 284 -6.50 -12.45 -17.67
C ASN A 284 -6.11 -13.79 -17.03
N ALA A 285 -4.98 -13.86 -16.32
CA ALA A 285 -4.59 -15.08 -15.62
C ALA A 285 -5.56 -15.42 -14.47
N LEU A 286 -6.00 -14.44 -13.68
CA LEU A 286 -6.97 -14.64 -12.59
C LEU A 286 -8.35 -15.06 -13.11
N GLU A 287 -8.80 -14.41 -14.18
CA GLU A 287 -10.11 -14.66 -14.77
C GLU A 287 -10.13 -15.99 -15.57
N ASN A 288 -9.04 -16.33 -16.28
CA ASN A 288 -9.01 -17.51 -17.16
C ASN A 288 -8.38 -18.77 -16.55
N ASN A 289 -7.41 -18.68 -15.63
CA ASN A 289 -6.76 -19.87 -15.04
C ASN A 289 -7.54 -20.47 -13.85
N ASN A 290 -8.86 -20.57 -13.95
CA ASN A 290 -9.67 -21.37 -13.02
C ASN A 290 -9.68 -20.83 -11.56
N LEU A 291 -9.42 -19.53 -11.36
CA LEU A 291 -9.50 -18.81 -10.08
C LEU A 291 -10.88 -18.15 -9.86
N LEU A 292 -11.62 -17.82 -10.93
CA LEU A 292 -12.86 -17.02 -10.86
C LEU A 292 -14.06 -17.56 -11.66
N LEU A 293 -13.91 -18.62 -12.46
CA LEU A 293 -15.04 -19.23 -13.19
C LEU A 293 -15.44 -20.59 -12.57
N PRO A 294 -16.74 -20.87 -12.38
CA PRO A 294 -17.19 -22.22 -12.03
C PRO A 294 -16.88 -23.17 -13.19
N ARG A 295 -16.50 -24.42 -12.87
CA ARG A 295 -16.23 -25.46 -13.87
C ARG A 295 -17.39 -25.54 -14.86
N PRO A 296 -17.15 -25.62 -16.19
CA PRO A 296 -18.20 -25.98 -17.11
C PRO A 296 -18.77 -27.32 -16.68
N VAL A 297 -20.06 -27.34 -16.34
CA VAL A 297 -20.78 -28.60 -16.14
C VAL A 297 -20.73 -29.32 -17.48
N LEU A 298 -20.06 -30.47 -17.53
CA LEU A 298 -20.16 -31.39 -18.65
C LEU A 298 -21.63 -31.79 -18.75
N VAL A 299 -22.38 -31.16 -19.64
CA VAL A 299 -23.70 -31.62 -20.01
C VAL A 299 -23.47 -32.97 -20.70
N PRO A 300 -23.97 -34.10 -20.16
CA PRO A 300 -23.87 -35.37 -20.86
C PRO A 300 -24.61 -35.22 -22.18
N VAL A 301 -23.93 -35.46 -23.29
CA VAL A 301 -24.59 -35.56 -24.59
C VAL A 301 -25.50 -36.80 -24.50
N PRO A 302 -26.83 -36.67 -24.73
CA PRO A 302 -27.69 -37.84 -24.79
C PRO A 302 -27.26 -38.71 -25.96
N GLY A 303 -26.86 -39.95 -25.65
CA GLY A 303 -26.76 -41.03 -26.62
C GLY A 303 -28.11 -41.66 -26.88
#